data_AF-A0A6B3EKR1-F1
#
_entry.id   AF-A0A6B3EKR1-F1
#
_cell.length_a   1.000
_cell.length_b   1.000
_cell.length_c   1.000
_cell.angle_alpha   90.00
_cell.angle_beta   90.00
_cell.angle_gamma   90.00
#
_symmetry.space_group_name_H-M   'P 1'
#
loop_
_entity.id
_entity.type
_entity.pdbx_description
1 polymer ?
#
loop_
_entity_poly.entity_id
_entity_poly.type
_entity_poly.pdbx_seq_one_letter_code
_entity_poly.pdbx_strand_id
1 'polypeptide(L)'
;SHVGTRGPLYGKQDLTDDAKMGFGIVTAADVMRRGVDEVADQLRQRIGDRPLYVSIDIDVLDPAHAPGTGTPEAGGLTSRELLEILRGLAGCRL
;
A
#
# COMPACT_ATOMS: atom_id res chain seq x y z
N SER A 1 -3.04 -1.09 -7.40
CA SER A 1 -1.74 -0.55 -6.96
C SER A 1 -1.30 -1.33 -5.75
N HIS A 2 -0.01 -1.57 -5.59
CA HIS A 2 0.56 -2.13 -4.36
C HIS A 2 0.96 -0.98 -3.44
N VAL A 3 0.53 -1.03 -2.17
CA VAL A 3 0.72 0.03 -1.18
C VAL A 3 1.38 -0.55 0.05
N GLY A 4 2.42 0.10 0.55
CA GLY A 4 3.17 -0.33 1.74
C GLY A 4 4.32 -1.31 1.47
N THR A 5 4.72 -1.49 0.20
CA THR A 5 5.86 -2.32 -0.16
C THR A 5 7.14 -1.83 0.53
N ARG A 6 7.93 -2.77 1.07
CA ARG A 6 9.21 -2.53 1.75
C ARG A 6 10.06 -3.81 1.75
N GLY A 7 11.16 -3.78 2.51
CA GLY A 7 12.10 -4.89 2.63
C GLY A 7 13.25 -4.86 1.61
N PRO A 8 14.34 -5.60 1.86
CA PRO A 8 15.37 -5.81 0.87
C PRO A 8 14.75 -6.54 -0.33
N LEU A 9 14.81 -5.91 -1.50
CA LEU A 9 14.33 -6.52 -2.73
C LEU A 9 15.06 -7.84 -2.96
N TYR A 10 14.32 -8.94 -3.16
CA TYR A 10 14.91 -10.22 -3.61
C TYR A 10 15.62 -10.03 -4.96
N GLY A 11 15.18 -9.05 -5.77
CA GLY A 11 15.98 -8.41 -6.82
C GLY A 11 15.33 -7.12 -7.32
N LYS A 12 16.09 -6.22 -7.98
CA LYS A 12 15.53 -5.02 -8.64
C LYS A 12 14.47 -5.36 -9.72
N GLN A 13 14.40 -6.63 -10.13
CA GLN A 13 13.49 -7.15 -11.14
C GLN A 13 12.02 -7.07 -10.72
N ASP A 14 11.70 -7.32 -9.44
CA ASP A 14 10.31 -7.33 -8.94
C ASP A 14 9.63 -5.96 -9.11
N LEU A 15 10.35 -4.87 -8.82
CA LEU A 15 9.85 -3.50 -9.03
C LEU A 15 9.68 -3.17 -10.52
N THR A 16 10.56 -3.66 -11.38
CA THR A 16 10.43 -3.45 -12.83
C THR A 16 9.31 -4.27 -13.45
N ASP A 17 9.01 -5.45 -12.92
CA ASP A 17 7.95 -6.30 -13.45
C ASP A 17 6.57 -5.81 -13.01
N ASP A 18 6.42 -5.31 -11.79
CA ASP A 18 5.22 -4.60 -11.33
C ASP A 18 4.94 -3.32 -12.16
N ALA A 19 5.99 -2.55 -12.45
CA ALA A 19 5.88 -1.36 -13.29
C ALA A 19 5.50 -1.71 -14.75
N LYS A 20 6.06 -2.80 -15.31
CA LYS A 20 5.73 -3.29 -16.66
C LYS A 20 4.30 -3.82 -16.77
N MET A 21 3.75 -4.40 -15.70
CA MET A 21 2.36 -4.85 -15.65
C MET A 21 1.35 -3.70 -15.44
N GLY A 22 1.84 -2.46 -15.30
CA GLY A 22 0.99 -1.29 -15.13
C GLY A 22 0.41 -1.17 -13.73
N PHE A 23 1.06 -1.76 -12.70
CA PHE A 23 0.69 -1.51 -11.32
C PHE A 23 1.37 -0.24 -10.80
N GLY A 24 0.59 0.63 -10.13
CA GLY A 24 1.18 1.71 -9.35
C GLY A 24 1.78 1.15 -8.07
N ILE A 25 2.97 1.58 -7.69
CA ILE A 25 3.64 1.20 -6.45
C ILE A 25 3.68 2.43 -5.55
N VAL A 26 3.27 2.27 -4.29
CA VAL A 26 3.43 3.24 -3.21
C VAL A 26 4.14 2.51 -2.07
N THR A 27 5.39 2.86 -1.79
CA THR A 27 6.17 2.19 -0.73
C THR A 27 5.73 2.66 0.66
N ALA A 28 6.10 1.92 1.71
CA ALA A 28 5.89 2.39 3.08
C ALA A 28 6.56 3.75 3.34
N ALA A 29 7.73 3.99 2.72
CA ALA A 29 8.43 5.27 2.79
C ALA A 29 7.69 6.40 2.06
N ASP A 30 6.97 6.09 0.97
CA ASP A 30 6.13 7.07 0.27
C ASP A 30 4.94 7.47 1.14
N VAL A 31 4.28 6.52 1.80
CA VAL A 31 3.19 6.80 2.75
C VAL A 31 3.69 7.72 3.87
N MET A 32 4.85 7.43 4.45
CA MET A 32 5.43 8.27 5.51
C MET A 32 5.78 9.68 5.01
N ARG A 33 6.36 9.83 3.81
CA ARG A 33 6.82 11.13 3.31
C ARG A 33 5.71 12.00 2.74
N ARG A 34 4.71 11.40 2.11
CA ARG A 34 3.64 12.09 1.37
C ARG A 34 2.36 12.21 2.19
N GLY A 35 2.20 11.35 3.19
CA GLY A 35 0.99 11.27 4.01
C GLY A 35 -0.13 10.48 3.33
N VAL A 36 -1.11 10.10 4.15
CA VAL A 36 -2.23 9.24 3.76
C VAL A 36 -3.18 9.90 2.76
N ASP A 37 -3.39 11.21 2.86
CA ASP A 37 -4.32 11.95 2.00
C ASP A 37 -3.83 11.98 0.55
N GLU A 38 -2.56 12.32 0.33
CA GLU A 38 -1.97 12.36 -1.01
C GLU A 38 -1.93 10.96 -1.65
N VAL A 39 -1.64 9.93 -0.85
CA VAL A 39 -1.68 8.54 -1.32
C VAL A 39 -3.10 8.13 -1.69
N ALA A 40 -4.10 8.43 -0.87
CA ALA A 40 -5.49 8.13 -1.16
C ALA A 40 -5.96 8.84 -2.45
N ASP A 41 -5.63 10.12 -2.61
CA ASP A 41 -5.96 10.89 -3.82
C ASP A 41 -5.32 10.30 -5.08
N GLN A 42 -4.03 9.92 -5.02
CA GLN A 42 -3.36 9.24 -6.11
C GLN A 42 -4.05 7.92 -6.48
N LEU A 43 -4.47 7.13 -5.47
CA LEU A 43 -5.19 5.89 -5.69
C LEU A 43 -6.54 6.14 -6.35
N ARG A 44 -7.32 7.12 -5.87
CA ARG A 44 -8.62 7.51 -6.44
C ARG A 44 -8.49 7.94 -7.90
N GLN A 45 -7.53 8.82 -8.20
CA GLN A 45 -7.26 9.27 -9.56
C GLN A 45 -6.90 8.09 -10.47
N ARG A 46 -6.10 7.15 -9.97
CA ARG A 46 -5.77 5.95 -10.74
C ARG A 46 -7.00 5.09 -10.98
N ILE A 47 -7.79 4.80 -9.93
CA ILE A 47 -8.99 3.94 -9.99
C ILE A 47 -10.03 4.51 -10.96
N GLY A 48 -10.31 5.81 -10.90
CA GLY A 48 -11.38 6.45 -11.67
C GLY A 48 -12.74 5.82 -11.33
N ASP A 49 -13.55 5.56 -12.35
CA ASP A 49 -14.91 4.97 -12.19
C ASP A 49 -14.93 3.44 -12.25
N ARG A 50 -13.76 2.80 -12.24
CA ARG A 50 -13.64 1.35 -12.36
C ARG A 50 -14.01 0.66 -11.04
N PRO A 51 -14.53 -0.58 -11.06
CA PRO A 51 -14.71 -1.37 -9.86
C PRO A 51 -13.41 -1.53 -9.07
N LEU A 52 -13.49 -1.45 -7.75
CA LEU A 52 -12.39 -1.48 -6.80
C LEU A 52 -12.44 -2.77 -5.99
N TYR A 53 -11.46 -3.64 -6.22
CA TYR A 53 -11.19 -4.76 -5.32
C TYR A 53 -10.06 -4.39 -4.35
N VAL A 54 -10.24 -4.71 -3.07
CA VAL A 54 -9.24 -4.47 -2.02
C VAL A 54 -8.83 -5.81 -1.40
N SER A 55 -7.53 -6.07 -1.39
CA SER A 55 -6.90 -7.15 -0.63
C SER A 55 -5.91 -6.53 0.36
N ILE A 56 -5.89 -7.04 1.59
CA ILE A 56 -4.99 -6.57 2.65
C ILE A 56 -4.20 -7.78 3.13
N ASP A 57 -2.88 -7.75 2.91
CA ASP A 57 -1.96 -8.59 3.65
C ASP A 57 -1.64 -7.92 4.99
N ILE A 58 -1.72 -8.66 6.09
CA ILE A 58 -1.56 -8.10 7.43
C ILE A 58 -0.11 -7.69 7.70
N ASP A 59 0.85 -8.26 6.98
CA ASP A 59 2.26 -7.89 7.08
C ASP A 59 2.60 -6.53 6.44
N VAL A 60 1.64 -5.85 5.80
CA VAL A 60 1.79 -4.44 5.41
C VAL A 60 1.98 -3.52 6.63
N LEU A 61 1.45 -3.94 7.78
CA LEU A 61 1.60 -3.23 9.04
C LEU A 61 2.97 -3.50 9.65
N ASP A 62 3.50 -2.50 10.36
CA ASP A 62 4.71 -2.68 11.15
C ASP A 62 4.47 -3.78 12.23
N PRO A 63 5.47 -4.61 12.56
CA PRO A 63 5.35 -5.64 13.59
C PRO A 63 4.91 -5.11 14.96
N ALA A 64 5.12 -3.82 15.26
CA ALA A 64 4.56 -3.17 16.46
C ALA A 64 3.02 -3.15 16.48
N HIS A 65 2.39 -3.23 15.31
CA HIS A 65 0.94 -3.24 15.11
C HIS A 65 0.39 -4.62 14.73
N ALA A 66 1.17 -5.43 14.00
CA ALA A 66 0.79 -6.78 13.57
C ALA A 66 1.91 -7.80 13.81
N PRO A 67 2.16 -8.21 15.08
CA PRO A 67 3.26 -9.13 15.39
C PRO A 67 2.99 -10.58 14.93
N GLY A 68 1.73 -10.96 14.70
CA GLY A 68 1.31 -12.33 14.38
C GLY A 68 1.27 -12.65 12.89
N THR A 69 2.37 -12.43 12.16
CA THR A 69 2.50 -12.79 10.73
C THR A 69 3.71 -13.69 10.49
N GLY A 70 3.67 -14.49 9.41
CA GLY A 70 4.74 -15.42 9.05
C GLY A 70 6.02 -14.74 8.53
N THR A 71 5.91 -13.50 8.03
CA THR A 71 6.98 -12.75 7.37
C THR A 71 7.02 -11.30 7.86
N PRO A 72 7.39 -11.05 9.13
CA PRO A 72 7.42 -9.68 9.66
C PRO A 72 8.55 -8.86 9.05
N GLU A 73 8.23 -7.69 8.50
CA GLU A 73 9.22 -6.72 8.01
C GLU A 73 9.11 -5.38 8.77
N ALA A 74 10.23 -4.85 9.26
CA ALA A 74 10.24 -3.58 9.99
C ALA A 74 9.97 -2.36 9.09
N GLY A 75 9.45 -1.27 9.67
CA GLY A 75 9.19 -0.01 8.98
C GLY A 75 7.91 -0.04 8.14
N GLY A 76 6.91 -0.78 8.60
CA GLY A 76 5.60 -0.89 7.95
C GLY A 76 4.66 0.27 8.26
N LEU A 77 3.42 0.15 7.79
CA LEU A 77 2.38 1.14 8.10
C LEU A 77 1.94 0.99 9.57
N THR A 78 1.55 2.10 10.17
CA THR A 78 0.75 2.06 11.40
C THR A 78 -0.68 1.62 11.08
N SER A 79 -1.38 1.04 12.06
CA SER A 79 -2.80 0.70 11.90
C SER A 79 -3.65 1.91 11.51
N ARG A 80 -3.29 3.11 11.98
CA ARG A 80 -3.98 4.36 11.66
C ARG A 80 -3.82 4.72 10.19
N GLU A 81 -2.60 4.66 9.65
CA GLU A 81 -2.36 5.00 8.25
C GLU A 81 -3.14 4.09 7.30
N LEU A 82 -3.16 2.77 7.57
CA LEU A 82 -3.97 1.84 6.77
C LEU A 82 -5.45 2.21 6.80
N LEU A 83 -6.01 2.51 7.98
CA LEU A 83 -7.41 2.90 8.12
C LEU A 83 -7.73 4.21 7.41
N GLU A 84 -6.87 5.23 7.50
CA GLU A 84 -7.07 6.51 6.82
C GLU A 84 -7.00 6.36 5.30
N ILE A 85 -6.08 5.55 4.78
CA ILE A 85 -6.03 5.24 3.33
C ILE A 85 -7.34 4.57 2.90
N LEU A 86 -7.82 3.56 3.63
CA LEU A 86 -9.09 2.89 3.30
C LEU A 86 -10.29 3.84 3.36
N ARG A 87 -10.32 4.75 4.34
CA ARG A 87 -11.35 5.80 4.45
C ARG A 87 -11.28 6.78 3.30
N GLY A 88 -10.09 7.15 2.84
CA GLY A 88 -9.89 7.99 1.65
C GLY A 88 -10.43 7.35 0.36
N LEU A 89 -10.52 6.02 0.30
CA LEU A 89 -11.14 5.29 -0.81
C LEU A 89 -12.68 5.20 -0.70
N ALA A 90 -13.30 5.77 0.33
CA ALA A 90 -14.75 5.81 0.45
C ALA A 90 -15.40 6.48 -0.78
N GLY A 91 -16.51 5.91 -1.24
CA GLY A 91 -17.22 6.35 -2.44
C GLY A 91 -16.66 5.80 -3.77
N CYS A 92 -15.53 5.08 -3.74
CA CYS A 92 -15.14 4.24 -4.87
C CYS A 92 -16.10 3.04 -5.00
N ARG A 93 -16.26 2.53 -6.23
CA ARG A 93 -17.17 1.43 -6.52
C ARG A 93 -16.55 0.09 -6.13
N LEU A 94 -16.71 -0.33 -4.88
CA LEU A 94 -16.32 -1.66 -4.39
C LEU A 94 -17.02 -2.80 -5.15
#